data_AF-A0A2N4SFM1-F1
#
_entry.id   AF-A0A2N4SFM1-F1
#
_cell.length_a   1.000
_cell.length_b   1.000
_cell.length_c   1.000
_cell.angle_alpha   90.00
_cell.angle_beta   90.00
_cell.angle_gamma   90.00
#
_symmetry.space_group_name_H-M   'P 1'
#
loop_
_entity.id
_entity.type
_entity.pdbx_description
1 polymer ?
#
loop_
_entity_poly.entity_id
_entity_poly.type
_entity_poly.pdbx_seq_one_letter_code
_entity_poly.pdbx_strand_id
1 'polypeptide(L)'
;MDDIDPQKNGHYPGSVNGQDAREPKGGEGAGSREGQDRVPAFARPLMVLDAAMSLNMATPASATVYAGEAIHWTAQAQAHVAAGKTVSLAAGKSVGLYSHEGGIQVIAQDGPVSVQAHTDELEWLAKEGFTVTSSNDEIHVLAQKKITLKGGQTSIELDGMNITLKMPGLLDIKGTSKSFVGPGGKPAKLPALPTGIAVFEEPPSTTPPPRKFKFSV
;
A
#
# COMPACT_ATOMS: atom_id res chain seq x y z
N MET A 1 -24.54 -26.76 13.56
CA MET A 1 -25.59 -26.38 14.55
C MET A 1 -26.39 -27.59 15.04
N ASP A 2 -26.09 -28.81 14.57
CA ASP A 2 -26.81 -30.02 14.98
C ASP A 2 -26.71 -30.33 16.48
N ASP A 3 -25.64 -29.87 17.14
CA ASP A 3 -25.43 -29.99 18.59
C ASP A 3 -26.36 -29.14 19.45
N ILE A 4 -27.05 -28.16 18.84
CA ILE A 4 -28.02 -27.27 19.49
C ILE A 4 -29.45 -27.73 19.20
N ASP A 5 -29.67 -28.39 18.05
CA ASP A 5 -30.98 -28.79 17.57
C ASP A 5 -31.48 -30.06 18.31
N PRO A 6 -32.57 -29.97 19.11
CA PRO A 6 -33.08 -31.11 19.86
C PRO A 6 -33.65 -32.23 18.99
N GLN A 7 -33.97 -31.95 17.73
CA GLN A 7 -34.39 -32.98 16.76
C GLN A 7 -33.19 -33.75 16.15
N LYS A 8 -31.96 -33.35 16.49
CA LYS A 8 -30.72 -33.98 16.04
C LYS A 8 -29.88 -34.46 17.21
N ASN A 9 -28.79 -33.77 17.55
CA ASN A 9 -27.88 -34.17 18.61
C ASN A 9 -28.16 -33.40 19.92
N GLY A 10 -29.02 -32.39 19.88
CA GLY A 10 -29.34 -31.50 20.98
C GLY A 10 -30.22 -32.13 22.08
N HIS A 11 -29.87 -33.32 22.54
CA HIS A 11 -30.57 -34.03 23.61
C HIS A 11 -29.58 -34.85 24.45
N TYR A 12 -29.96 -35.21 25.67
CA TYR A 12 -29.10 -36.10 26.46
C TYR A 12 -29.01 -37.50 25.82
N PRO A 13 -27.81 -38.09 25.72
CA PRO A 13 -27.62 -39.38 25.05
C PRO A 13 -28.13 -40.58 25.88
N GLY A 14 -28.41 -40.39 27.17
CA GLY A 14 -28.86 -41.42 28.11
C GLY A 14 -29.14 -40.82 29.49
N SER A 15 -29.19 -41.67 30.52
CA SER A 15 -29.51 -41.24 31.88
C SER A 15 -28.52 -40.22 32.43
N VAL A 16 -29.03 -39.18 33.10
CA VAL A 16 -28.24 -38.12 33.74
C VAL A 16 -28.46 -38.22 35.25
N ASN A 17 -27.37 -38.30 36.04
CA ASN A 17 -27.42 -38.43 37.50
C ASN A 17 -28.36 -39.55 38.02
N GLY A 18 -28.43 -40.67 37.29
CA GLY A 18 -29.26 -41.83 37.66
C GLY A 18 -30.75 -41.73 37.26
N GLN A 19 -31.15 -40.68 36.54
CA GLN A 19 -32.52 -40.50 36.03
C GLN A 19 -32.57 -40.70 34.51
N ASP A 20 -33.61 -41.36 33.99
CA ASP A 20 -33.81 -41.48 32.55
C ASP A 20 -34.07 -40.09 31.95
N ALA A 21 -33.29 -39.71 30.93
CA ALA A 21 -33.35 -38.36 30.35
C ALA A 21 -34.43 -38.27 29.26
N ARG A 22 -35.63 -38.75 29.59
CA ARG A 22 -36.84 -38.61 28.78
C ARG A 22 -37.72 -37.52 29.36
N GLU A 23 -38.41 -36.82 28.49
CA GLU A 23 -39.41 -35.85 28.91
C GLU A 23 -40.49 -36.55 29.77
N PRO A 24 -41.00 -35.90 30.83
CA PRO A 24 -42.10 -36.48 31.59
C PRO A 24 -43.36 -36.52 30.73
N LYS A 25 -44.15 -37.58 30.89
CA LYS A 25 -45.48 -37.67 30.27
C LYS A 25 -46.33 -36.48 30.70
N GLY A 26 -46.89 -35.75 29.74
CA GLY A 26 -47.68 -34.55 30.00
C GLY A 26 -48.95 -34.85 30.81
N GLY A 27 -49.30 -33.95 31.74
CA GLY A 27 -50.60 -33.94 32.42
C GLY A 27 -51.69 -33.25 31.58
N GLU A 28 -52.92 -33.20 32.09
CA GLU A 28 -54.04 -32.51 31.43
C GLU A 28 -53.67 -31.05 31.11
N GLY A 29 -53.66 -30.71 29.82
CA GLY A 29 -53.31 -29.37 29.30
C GLY A 29 -51.90 -29.26 28.69
N ALA A 30 -51.03 -30.25 28.85
CA ALA A 30 -49.64 -30.22 28.36
C ALA A 30 -49.44 -30.94 27.01
N GLY A 31 -50.42 -30.89 26.09
CA GLY A 31 -50.31 -31.50 24.75
C GLY A 31 -49.97 -33.01 24.74
N SER A 32 -49.78 -33.58 23.55
CA SER A 32 -49.54 -35.01 23.31
C SER A 32 -48.12 -35.47 23.69
N ARG A 33 -47.55 -35.04 24.82
CA ARG A 33 -46.22 -35.51 25.26
C ARG A 33 -46.33 -36.94 25.78
N GLU A 34 -45.89 -37.91 24.98
CA GLU A 34 -45.95 -39.33 25.32
C GLU A 34 -44.90 -39.76 26.37
N GLY A 35 -43.97 -38.86 26.71
CA GLY A 35 -42.88 -39.11 27.66
C GLY A 35 -41.79 -40.04 27.10
N GLN A 36 -41.70 -40.13 25.76
CA GLN A 36 -40.72 -40.95 25.06
C GLN A 36 -39.57 -40.12 24.48
N ASP A 37 -39.80 -38.84 24.23
CA ASP A 37 -38.82 -37.92 23.67
C ASP A 37 -37.70 -37.65 24.66
N ARG A 38 -36.49 -37.46 24.16
CA ARG A 38 -35.32 -37.16 25.00
C ARG A 38 -35.35 -35.68 25.42
N VAL A 39 -34.93 -35.42 26.64
CA VAL A 39 -34.84 -34.05 27.16
C VAL A 39 -33.81 -33.25 26.31
N PRO A 40 -34.21 -32.09 25.76
CA PRO A 40 -33.31 -31.20 25.04
C PRO A 40 -32.09 -30.79 25.88
N ALA A 41 -30.91 -30.82 25.27
CA ALA A 41 -29.63 -30.44 25.89
C ALA A 41 -28.61 -30.08 24.80
N PHE A 42 -27.53 -29.37 25.12
CA PHE A 42 -26.45 -29.23 24.13
C PHE A 42 -25.61 -30.51 24.08
N ALA A 43 -25.24 -30.94 22.87
CA ALA A 43 -24.42 -32.14 22.67
C ALA A 43 -22.97 -31.99 23.20
N ARG A 44 -22.57 -30.76 23.56
CA ARG A 44 -21.25 -30.38 24.10
C ARG A 44 -21.40 -29.12 24.96
N PRO A 45 -20.43 -28.79 25.85
CA PRO A 45 -20.53 -27.62 26.74
C PRO A 45 -20.52 -26.31 25.93
N LEU A 46 -21.71 -25.78 25.70
CA LEU A 46 -21.97 -24.58 24.91
C LEU A 46 -22.70 -23.54 25.75
N MET A 47 -22.38 -22.28 25.48
CA MET A 47 -23.16 -21.13 25.95
C MET A 47 -23.64 -20.37 24.71
N VAL A 48 -24.96 -20.15 24.63
CA VAL A 48 -25.59 -19.35 23.58
C VAL A 48 -26.38 -18.25 24.28
N LEU A 49 -26.12 -17.00 23.88
CA LEU A 49 -26.85 -15.82 24.34
C LEU A 49 -27.60 -15.26 23.14
N ASP A 50 -28.92 -15.22 23.23
CA ASP A 50 -29.80 -14.66 22.21
C ASP A 50 -30.81 -13.72 22.85
N ALA A 51 -31.12 -12.62 22.17
CA ALA A 51 -32.04 -11.60 22.65
C ALA A 51 -32.82 -10.99 21.49
N ALA A 52 -34.15 -11.14 21.52
CA ALA A 52 -35.04 -10.67 20.44
C ALA A 52 -35.02 -9.14 20.23
N MET A 53 -34.66 -8.37 21.25
CA MET A 53 -34.64 -6.91 21.18
C MET A 53 -33.25 -6.31 21.45
N SER A 54 -32.62 -6.65 22.58
CA SER A 54 -31.31 -6.07 22.92
C SER A 54 -30.53 -6.93 23.92
N LEU A 55 -29.20 -6.89 23.79
CA LEU A 55 -28.23 -7.47 24.73
C LEU A 55 -27.23 -6.37 25.13
N ASN A 56 -27.07 -6.13 26.43
CA ASN A 56 -26.16 -5.12 26.96
C ASN A 56 -25.20 -5.76 27.97
N MET A 57 -23.89 -5.57 27.79
CA MET A 57 -22.85 -6.06 28.71
C MET A 57 -22.04 -4.86 29.23
N ALA A 58 -22.13 -4.57 30.53
CA ALA A 58 -21.50 -3.40 31.12
C ALA A 58 -20.88 -3.71 32.49
N THR A 59 -19.80 -3.01 32.84
CA THR A 59 -19.11 -3.09 34.13
C THR A 59 -18.42 -1.75 34.43
N PRO A 60 -18.40 -1.28 35.70
CA PRO A 60 -17.71 -0.04 36.06
C PRO A 60 -16.18 -0.16 36.08
N ALA A 61 -15.64 -1.39 36.09
CA ALA A 61 -14.20 -1.65 36.13
C ALA A 61 -13.69 -2.12 34.77
N SER A 62 -13.54 -3.43 34.57
CA SER A 62 -12.90 -4.00 33.38
C SER A 62 -13.69 -5.18 32.82
N ALA A 63 -13.70 -5.29 31.50
CA ALA A 63 -14.17 -6.46 30.76
C ALA A 63 -13.02 -7.03 29.91
N THR A 64 -12.98 -8.35 29.73
CA THR A 64 -11.99 -9.02 28.89
C THR A 64 -12.67 -10.13 28.12
N VAL A 65 -12.40 -10.20 26.82
CA VAL A 65 -12.84 -11.29 25.94
C VAL A 65 -11.58 -11.95 25.39
N TYR A 66 -11.46 -13.25 25.62
CA TYR A 66 -10.33 -14.05 25.17
C TYR A 66 -10.85 -15.31 24.49
N ALA A 67 -10.23 -15.66 23.36
CA ALA A 67 -10.41 -16.94 22.70
C ALA A 67 -9.03 -17.50 22.35
N GLY A 68 -8.83 -18.80 22.57
CA GLY A 68 -7.58 -19.50 22.21
C GLY A 68 -7.39 -19.63 20.69
N GLU A 69 -8.46 -19.49 19.91
CA GLU A 69 -8.43 -19.60 18.46
C GLU A 69 -8.86 -18.29 17.80
N ALA A 70 -10.15 -17.94 17.83
CA ALA A 70 -10.68 -16.79 17.10
C ALA A 70 -11.83 -16.08 17.84
N ILE A 71 -11.95 -14.77 17.61
CA ILE A 71 -13.09 -13.93 17.98
C ILE A 71 -13.66 -13.35 16.69
N HIS A 72 -14.95 -13.57 16.45
CA HIS A 72 -15.65 -13.08 15.26
C HIS A 72 -16.76 -12.11 15.68
N TRP A 73 -16.74 -10.90 15.13
CA TRP A 73 -17.81 -9.91 15.30
C TRP A 73 -18.50 -9.68 13.96
N THR A 74 -19.82 -9.70 13.95
CA THR A 74 -20.61 -9.50 12.74
C THR A 74 -21.81 -8.64 13.09
N ALA A 75 -22.02 -7.58 12.32
CA ALA A 75 -23.16 -6.69 12.42
C ALA A 75 -23.73 -6.48 11.02
N GLN A 76 -25.06 -6.53 10.88
CA GLN A 76 -25.72 -6.31 9.59
C GLN A 76 -25.77 -4.83 9.20
N ALA A 77 -25.98 -3.95 10.19
CA ALA A 77 -26.12 -2.51 9.96
C ALA A 77 -24.82 -1.75 10.23
N GLN A 78 -24.38 -1.72 11.49
CA GLN A 78 -23.25 -0.88 11.92
C GLN A 78 -22.50 -1.53 13.08
N ALA A 79 -21.19 -1.31 13.12
CA ALA A 79 -20.34 -1.65 14.26
C ALA A 79 -19.52 -0.41 14.63
N HIS A 80 -19.55 -0.04 15.92
CA HIS A 80 -18.83 1.13 16.44
C HIS A 80 -17.90 0.69 17.57
N VAL A 81 -16.65 1.16 17.53
CA VAL A 81 -15.67 0.96 18.59
C VAL A 81 -15.18 2.32 19.03
N ALA A 82 -15.41 2.65 20.30
CA ALA A 82 -15.03 3.94 20.88
C ALA A 82 -14.37 3.74 22.24
N ALA A 83 -13.40 4.60 22.55
CA ALA A 83 -12.75 4.65 23.85
C ALA A 83 -12.57 6.10 24.28
N GLY A 84 -12.73 6.40 25.57
CA GLY A 84 -12.48 7.74 26.10
C GLY A 84 -10.99 8.12 26.16
N LYS A 85 -10.08 7.18 25.88
CA LYS A 85 -8.63 7.39 25.86
C LYS A 85 -8.00 6.79 24.62
N THR A 86 -7.76 5.49 24.60
CA THR A 86 -6.95 4.84 23.57
C THR A 86 -7.65 3.63 22.98
N VAL A 87 -7.58 3.50 21.66
CA VAL A 87 -7.88 2.27 20.92
C VAL A 87 -6.57 1.80 20.29
N SER A 88 -6.22 0.53 20.49
CA SER A 88 -5.00 -0.07 19.94
C SER A 88 -5.33 -1.41 19.28
N LEU A 89 -4.81 -1.62 18.07
CA LEU A 89 -4.96 -2.85 17.31
C LEU A 89 -3.56 -3.42 17.04
N ALA A 90 -3.33 -4.66 17.44
CA ALA A 90 -2.08 -5.36 17.24
C ALA A 90 -2.35 -6.78 16.73
N ALA A 91 -1.62 -7.20 15.71
CA ALA A 91 -1.71 -8.54 15.14
C ALA A 91 -0.31 -9.12 14.94
N GLY A 92 -0.15 -10.42 15.17
CA GLY A 92 1.13 -11.10 14.98
C GLY A 92 1.52 -11.36 13.52
N LYS A 93 0.59 -11.15 12.57
CA LYS A 93 0.81 -11.39 11.14
C LYS A 93 0.36 -10.22 10.27
N SER A 94 -0.95 -9.94 10.23
CA SER A 94 -1.51 -8.90 9.36
C SER A 94 -2.74 -8.25 9.96
N VAL A 95 -3.00 -7.02 9.52
CA VAL A 95 -4.24 -6.27 9.74
C VAL A 95 -4.75 -5.85 8.36
N GLY A 96 -6.04 -6.06 8.09
CA GLY A 96 -6.68 -5.67 6.84
C GLY A 96 -7.91 -4.82 7.10
N LEU A 97 -8.07 -3.75 6.31
CA LEU A 97 -9.24 -2.87 6.33
C LEU A 97 -9.80 -2.81 4.92
N TYR A 98 -11.10 -3.05 4.79
CA TYR A 98 -11.78 -3.04 3.51
C TYR A 98 -13.15 -2.37 3.65
N SER A 99 -13.52 -1.60 2.63
CA SER A 99 -14.81 -0.95 2.52
C SER A 99 -15.33 -1.18 1.10
N HIS A 100 -16.57 -1.67 1.00
CA HIS A 100 -17.20 -1.92 -0.30
C HIS A 100 -17.74 -0.61 -0.92
N GLU A 101 -18.35 0.23 -0.09
CA GLU A 101 -18.95 1.52 -0.45
C GLU A 101 -18.69 2.53 0.67
N GLY A 102 -18.55 3.82 0.33
CA GLY A 102 -18.30 4.91 1.29
C GLY A 102 -16.82 5.15 1.64
N GLY A 103 -15.93 4.21 1.32
CA GLY A 103 -14.48 4.37 1.45
C GLY A 103 -13.96 4.22 2.89
N ILE A 104 -12.71 4.64 3.11
CA ILE A 104 -12.03 4.63 4.41
C ILE A 104 -11.57 6.05 4.73
N GLN A 105 -11.83 6.50 5.96
CA GLN A 105 -11.42 7.82 6.45
C GLN A 105 -10.52 7.64 7.68
N VAL A 106 -9.37 8.30 7.69
CA VAL A 106 -8.42 8.32 8.80
C VAL A 106 -8.17 9.78 9.16
N ILE A 107 -8.68 10.20 10.32
CA ILE A 107 -8.68 11.60 10.74
C ILE A 107 -8.12 11.69 12.15
N ALA A 108 -7.10 12.52 12.34
CA ALA A 108 -6.66 12.99 13.65
C ALA A 108 -7.09 14.45 13.81
N GLN A 109 -7.90 14.75 14.82
CA GLN A 109 -8.32 16.12 15.12
C GLN A 109 -7.16 16.94 15.69
N ASP A 110 -6.37 16.32 16.55
CA ASP A 110 -5.16 16.88 17.15
C ASP A 110 -4.06 15.81 17.13
N GLY A 111 -2.83 16.25 16.89
CA GLY A 111 -1.68 15.38 16.72
C GLY A 111 -1.48 14.82 15.29
N PRO A 112 -0.30 14.22 15.04
CA PRO A 112 0.08 13.74 13.71
C PRO A 112 -0.52 12.38 13.38
N VAL A 113 -0.72 12.13 12.07
CA VAL A 113 -0.96 10.79 11.53
C VAL A 113 0.37 10.26 10.98
N SER A 114 0.78 9.06 11.43
CA SER A 114 1.98 8.40 10.95
C SER A 114 1.65 7.05 10.33
N VAL A 115 2.11 6.81 9.10
CA VAL A 115 2.03 5.51 8.42
C VAL A 115 3.45 5.12 8.01
N GLN A 116 3.91 3.95 8.45
CA GLN A 116 5.31 3.52 8.29
C GLN A 116 5.39 2.02 7.99
N ALA A 117 6.25 1.66 7.05
CA ALA A 117 6.72 0.30 6.83
C ALA A 117 8.23 0.29 7.08
N HIS A 118 8.69 -0.41 8.13
CA HIS A 118 10.09 -0.37 8.55
C HIS A 118 11.01 -1.28 7.74
N THR A 119 10.49 -2.42 7.29
CA THR A 119 11.29 -3.47 6.64
C THR A 119 10.94 -3.67 5.18
N ASP A 120 9.77 -3.21 4.74
CA ASP A 120 9.18 -3.53 3.45
C ASP A 120 8.56 -2.30 2.78
N GLU A 121 8.02 -2.48 1.59
CA GLU A 121 7.43 -1.46 0.76
C GLU A 121 6.15 -0.84 1.38
N LEU A 122 5.97 0.46 1.13
CA LEU A 122 4.76 1.20 1.40
C LEU A 122 4.22 1.73 0.08
N GLU A 123 3.07 1.23 -0.33
CA GLU A 123 2.42 1.56 -1.62
C GLU A 123 1.09 2.28 -1.40
N TRP A 124 0.85 3.33 -2.19
CA TRP A 124 -0.44 3.99 -2.30
C TRP A 124 -0.89 3.97 -3.75
N LEU A 125 -2.05 3.38 -4.01
CA LEU A 125 -2.61 3.26 -5.35
C LEU A 125 -4.01 3.87 -5.41
N ALA A 126 -4.23 4.75 -6.39
CA ALA A 126 -5.53 5.32 -6.70
C ALA A 126 -5.82 5.16 -8.20
N LYS A 127 -7.05 4.77 -8.54
CA LYS A 127 -7.49 4.64 -9.95
C LYS A 127 -7.72 6.01 -10.61
N GLU A 128 -8.20 6.98 -9.84
CA GLU A 128 -8.52 8.32 -10.31
C GLU A 128 -7.44 9.32 -9.87
N GLY A 129 -7.79 10.26 -8.98
CA GLY A 129 -6.86 11.25 -8.46
C GLY A 129 -6.09 10.77 -7.23
N PHE A 130 -4.85 11.22 -7.12
CA PHE A 130 -4.05 11.16 -5.90
C PHE A 130 -3.56 12.58 -5.57
N THR A 131 -3.90 13.09 -4.40
CA THR A 131 -3.57 14.47 -3.99
C THR A 131 -2.90 14.46 -2.62
N VAL A 132 -1.78 15.15 -2.52
CA VAL A 132 -1.09 15.43 -1.26
C VAL A 132 -1.01 16.95 -1.12
N THR A 133 -1.48 17.47 0.02
CA THR A 133 -1.56 18.92 0.23
C THR A 133 -1.18 19.25 1.67
N SER A 134 -0.28 20.22 1.82
CA SER A 134 -0.03 20.94 3.07
C SER A 134 -0.64 22.33 2.93
N SER A 135 -1.56 22.70 3.83
CA SER A 135 -2.27 23.98 3.72
C SER A 135 -1.46 25.18 4.23
N ASN A 136 -0.59 24.95 5.23
CA ASN A 136 0.10 26.03 5.94
C ASN A 136 1.62 25.97 5.82
N ASP A 137 2.17 24.83 5.40
CA ASP A 137 3.60 24.58 5.45
C ASP A 137 4.06 23.79 4.21
N GLU A 138 5.13 23.00 4.30
CA GLU A 138 5.76 22.32 3.17
C GLU A 138 5.42 20.83 3.01
N ILE A 139 5.82 20.26 1.86
CA ILE A 139 5.76 18.83 1.56
C ILE A 139 7.19 18.37 1.27
N HIS A 140 7.70 17.44 2.07
CA HIS A 140 8.98 16.81 1.83
C HIS A 140 8.82 15.43 1.18
N VAL A 141 9.46 15.24 0.04
CA VAL A 141 9.63 13.93 -0.59
C VAL A 141 11.11 13.61 -0.56
N LEU A 142 11.49 12.69 0.33
CA LEU A 142 12.89 12.33 0.58
C LEU A 142 13.10 10.86 0.18
N ALA A 143 14.14 10.60 -0.58
CA ALA A 143 14.57 9.24 -0.89
C ALA A 143 16.10 9.16 -0.85
N GLN A 144 16.63 8.04 -0.37
CA GLN A 144 18.08 7.83 -0.32
C GLN A 144 18.69 7.57 -1.71
N LYS A 145 17.93 6.90 -2.59
CA LYS A 145 18.42 6.47 -3.91
C LYS A 145 17.89 7.35 -5.04
N LYS A 146 16.57 7.34 -5.25
CA LYS A 146 15.95 7.95 -6.43
C LYS A 146 14.52 8.38 -6.16
N ILE A 147 14.12 9.52 -6.73
CA ILE A 147 12.72 9.96 -6.84
C ILE A 147 12.38 10.02 -8.34
N THR A 148 11.24 9.45 -8.72
CA THR A 148 10.74 9.49 -10.10
C THR A 148 9.29 9.95 -10.12
N LEU A 149 9.04 11.03 -10.85
CA LEU A 149 7.71 11.54 -11.12
C LEU A 149 7.41 11.29 -12.59
N LYS A 150 6.38 10.51 -12.90
CA LYS A 150 6.06 10.11 -14.28
C LYS A 150 4.61 10.37 -14.60
N GLY A 151 4.36 10.98 -15.77
CA GLY A 151 3.03 11.15 -16.35
C GLY A 151 3.07 10.85 -17.84
N GLY A 152 2.40 9.78 -18.28
CA GLY A 152 2.43 9.34 -19.68
C GLY A 152 3.85 9.09 -20.18
N GLN A 153 4.28 9.86 -21.18
CA GLN A 153 5.62 9.81 -21.79
C GLN A 153 6.61 10.83 -21.20
N THR A 154 6.22 11.55 -20.15
CA THR A 154 7.06 12.56 -19.47
C THR A 154 7.53 12.03 -18.12
N SER A 155 8.80 12.25 -17.78
CA SER A 155 9.33 11.97 -16.44
C SER A 155 10.30 13.03 -15.92
N ILE A 156 10.31 13.20 -14.60
CA ILE A 156 11.31 13.93 -13.82
C ILE A 156 11.97 12.92 -12.89
N GLU A 157 13.28 12.77 -13.01
CA GLU A 157 14.07 11.83 -12.21
C GLU A 157 15.14 12.59 -11.42
N LEU A 158 15.17 12.37 -10.11
CA LEU A 158 16.18 12.85 -9.19
C LEU A 158 17.01 11.63 -8.75
N ASP A 159 18.24 11.53 -9.22
CA ASP A 159 19.11 10.36 -9.05
C ASP A 159 20.52 10.80 -8.64
N GLY A 160 20.83 10.67 -7.34
CA GLY A 160 22.07 11.14 -6.75
C GLY A 160 22.31 12.64 -7.01
N MET A 161 23.32 12.95 -7.82
CA MET A 161 23.71 14.32 -8.18
C MET A 161 23.05 14.82 -9.47
N ASN A 162 22.20 14.01 -10.10
CA ASN A 162 21.63 14.30 -11.42
C ASN A 162 20.13 14.60 -11.34
N ILE A 163 19.69 15.57 -12.13
CA ILE A 163 18.28 15.85 -12.41
C ILE A 163 18.05 15.60 -13.89
N THR A 164 17.16 14.67 -14.23
CA THR A 164 16.85 14.31 -15.63
C THR A 164 15.39 14.58 -15.94
N LEU A 165 15.13 15.39 -16.97
CA LEU A 165 13.80 15.63 -17.51
C LEU A 165 13.69 14.93 -18.86
N LYS A 166 12.77 13.97 -18.99
CA LYS A 166 12.52 13.23 -20.25
C LYS A 166 11.14 13.61 -20.75
N MET A 167 11.04 14.11 -21.97
CA MET A 167 9.77 14.40 -22.63
C MET A 167 9.94 14.37 -24.15
N PRO A 168 8.96 13.85 -24.91
CA PRO A 168 8.97 13.90 -26.38
C PRO A 168 8.58 15.29 -26.93
N GLY A 169 7.91 16.11 -26.11
CA GLY A 169 7.42 17.43 -26.49
C GLY A 169 8.36 18.58 -26.10
N LEU A 170 7.82 19.80 -26.13
CA LEU A 170 8.52 21.03 -25.75
C LEU A 170 8.61 21.17 -24.22
N LEU A 171 9.79 21.54 -23.72
CA LEU A 171 9.98 22.07 -22.37
C LEU A 171 9.76 23.60 -22.40
N ASP A 172 8.58 24.04 -21.96
CA ASP A 172 8.28 25.48 -21.78
C ASP A 172 8.62 25.90 -20.34
N ILE A 173 9.57 26.82 -20.19
CA ILE A 173 9.96 27.37 -18.88
C ILE A 173 9.57 28.85 -18.88
N LYS A 174 8.74 29.27 -17.94
CA LYS A 174 8.36 30.69 -17.75
C LYS A 174 9.00 31.26 -16.49
N GLY A 175 9.68 32.39 -16.61
CA GLY A 175 10.31 33.06 -15.47
C GLY A 175 11.00 34.35 -15.90
N THR A 176 11.09 35.31 -14.98
CA THR A 176 11.66 36.65 -15.21
C THR A 176 13.14 36.62 -15.62
N SER A 177 13.90 35.61 -15.17
CA SER A 177 15.28 35.37 -15.61
C SER A 177 15.57 33.87 -15.70
N LYS A 178 16.51 33.50 -16.56
CA LYS A 178 17.05 32.14 -16.68
C LYS A 178 18.57 32.24 -16.66
N SER A 179 19.20 31.80 -15.58
CA SER A 179 20.65 31.77 -15.46
C SER A 179 21.12 30.32 -15.46
N PHE A 180 21.73 29.89 -16.56
CA PHE A 180 22.47 28.65 -16.62
C PHE A 180 23.94 28.98 -16.45
N VAL A 181 24.42 28.91 -15.21
CA VAL A 181 25.83 29.14 -14.93
C VAL A 181 26.59 27.90 -15.39
N GLY A 182 27.57 28.12 -16.27
CA GLY A 182 28.44 27.05 -16.76
C GLY A 182 29.19 26.36 -15.61
N PRO A 183 29.78 25.18 -15.86
CA PRO A 183 30.62 24.51 -14.87
C PRO A 183 31.73 25.48 -14.42
N GLY A 184 32.02 25.53 -13.11
CA GLY A 184 33.12 26.32 -12.54
C GLY A 184 34.53 25.80 -12.91
N GLY A 185 34.67 25.17 -14.08
CA GLY A 185 35.91 24.66 -14.62
C GLY A 185 36.65 25.75 -15.40
N LYS A 186 37.97 25.81 -15.22
CA LYS A 186 38.86 26.69 -16.00
C LYS A 186 38.75 26.33 -17.49
N PRO A 187 38.66 27.30 -18.42
CA PRO A 187 38.64 27.00 -19.84
C PRO A 187 39.87 26.16 -20.21
N ALA A 188 39.64 25.06 -20.93
CA ALA A 188 40.73 24.28 -21.50
C ALA A 188 41.56 25.21 -22.41
N LYS A 189 42.86 25.34 -22.14
CA LYS A 189 43.79 25.98 -23.08
C LYS A 189 43.88 25.10 -24.32
N LEU A 190 43.05 25.41 -25.32
CA LEU A 190 43.23 24.87 -26.66
C LEU A 190 44.58 25.38 -27.19
N PRO A 191 45.46 24.52 -27.71
CA PRO A 191 46.66 24.98 -28.40
C PRO A 191 46.24 25.82 -29.61
N ALA A 192 46.94 26.93 -29.83
CA ALA A 192 46.68 27.80 -30.96
C ALA A 192 46.76 27.00 -32.27
N LEU A 193 45.77 27.18 -33.15
CA LEU A 193 45.86 26.65 -34.50
C LEU A 193 47.15 27.19 -35.14
N PRO A 194 47.92 26.34 -35.84
CA PRO A 194 49.15 26.78 -36.49
C PRO A 194 48.80 27.84 -37.53
N THR A 195 49.10 29.11 -37.24
CA THR A 195 49.09 30.20 -38.21
C THR A 195 50.41 30.17 -38.95
N GLY A 196 50.52 29.23 -39.88
CA GLY A 196 51.61 29.17 -40.85
C GLY A 196 51.01 28.89 -42.21
N ILE A 197 51.23 29.79 -43.17
CA ILE A 197 51.14 29.45 -44.59
C ILE A 197 52.12 28.30 -44.78
N ALA A 198 51.63 27.10 -45.11
CA ALA A 198 52.49 26.07 -45.64
C ALA A 198 53.07 26.62 -46.94
N VAL A 199 54.31 27.12 -46.87
CA VAL A 199 55.05 27.51 -48.07
C VAL A 199 55.33 26.20 -48.80
N PHE A 200 54.55 25.95 -49.83
CA PHE A 200 54.83 24.89 -50.78
C PHE A 200 56.02 25.37 -51.62
N GLU A 201 57.22 24.92 -51.28
CA GLU A 201 58.42 25.21 -52.06
C GLU A 201 58.39 24.34 -53.32
N GLU A 202 58.10 24.98 -54.44
CA GLU A 202 58.06 24.33 -55.76
C GLU A 202 59.49 23.90 -56.14
N PRO A 203 59.70 22.64 -56.59
CA PRO A 203 61.05 22.17 -56.90
C PRO A 203 61.65 22.96 -58.08
N PRO A 204 62.97 23.20 -58.06
CA PRO A 204 63.62 24.09 -59.04
C PRO A 204 63.47 23.56 -60.47
N SER A 205 62.95 24.43 -61.34
CA SER A 205 62.89 24.24 -62.80
C SER A 205 64.31 24.11 -63.37
N THR A 206 64.70 22.90 -63.75
CA THR A 206 65.91 22.67 -64.53
C THR A 206 65.55 22.50 -66.00
N THR A 207 65.80 23.52 -66.82
CA THR A 207 65.77 23.42 -68.28
C THR A 207 67.22 23.38 -68.82
N PRO A 208 67.72 22.23 -69.29
CA PRO A 208 68.99 22.18 -70.01
C PRO A 208 68.82 22.41 -71.53
N PRO A 209 69.88 22.88 -72.22
CA PRO A 209 69.81 23.61 -73.50
C PRO A 209 69.67 22.74 -74.76
N PRO A 210 69.26 23.30 -75.92
CA PRO A 210 69.10 22.55 -77.16
C PRO A 210 70.44 22.37 -77.90
N ARG A 211 70.61 21.28 -78.68
CA ARG A 211 71.48 21.08 -79.88
C ARG A 211 71.73 19.58 -80.09
N LYS A 212 71.88 18.98 -81.28
CA LYS A 212 71.76 19.31 -82.72
C LYS A 212 71.57 17.95 -83.42
N PHE A 213 70.72 17.87 -84.45
CA PHE A 213 70.62 16.70 -85.32
C PHE A 213 71.88 16.56 -86.20
N LYS A 214 72.43 15.35 -86.31
CA LYS A 214 73.35 14.93 -87.37
C LYS A 214 72.76 13.67 -88.01
N PHE A 215 72.40 13.75 -89.29
CA PHE A 215 72.20 12.59 -90.16
C PHE A 215 73.57 12.14 -90.69
N SER A 216 73.79 10.83 -90.76
CA SER A 216 74.82 10.21 -91.60
C SER A 216 74.19 8.98 -92.28
N VAL A 217 74.55 8.81 -93.55
CA VAL A 217 74.05 7.88 -94.58
C VAL A 217 73.92 6.44 -94.10
#